data_AF-A0A7S0UKI4-F1
#
_entry.id   AF-A0A7S0UKI4-F1
#
_cell.length_a   1.000
_cell.length_b   1.000
_cell.length_c   1.000
_cell.angle_alpha   90.00
_cell.angle_beta   90.00
_cell.angle_gamma   90.00
#
_symmetry.space_group_name_H-M   'P 1'
#
loop_
_entity.id
_entity.type
_entity.pdbx_description
1 polymer ?
#
loop_
_entity_poly.entity_id
_entity_poly.type
_entity_poly.pdbx_seq_one_letter_code
_entity_poly.pdbx_strand_id
1 'polypeptide(L)'
;MIPASGSAYIYTYVAFGEVYAFCVGWNLILGYGFTASVAARAWADYVGDFLVKMTGWTWIIPYCTEVQLFGDSVDYTCSPLSVVVVVLSTLVLLRGAKDSSTFNNTICVTNLSILALIVISAFATGSV
;
A
#
# COMPACT_ATOMS: atom_id res chain seq x y z
N MET A 1 -17.91 -19.62 25.09
CA MET A 1 -17.91 -18.16 24.86
C MET A 1 -16.60 -17.84 24.15
N ILE A 2 -16.66 -17.57 22.85
CA ILE A 2 -15.47 -17.19 22.06
C ILE A 2 -15.20 -15.72 22.36
N PRO A 3 -13.97 -15.26 22.62
CA PRO A 3 -13.73 -13.85 22.91
C PRO A 3 -14.13 -13.04 21.67
N ALA A 4 -15.10 -12.16 21.83
CA ALA A 4 -15.34 -11.10 20.87
C ALA A 4 -14.04 -10.29 20.75
N SER A 5 -13.56 -10.10 19.52
CA SER A 5 -12.29 -9.43 19.17
C SER A 5 -11.03 -10.31 19.03
N GLY A 6 -11.19 -11.58 18.65
CA GLY A 6 -10.06 -12.40 18.18
C GLY A 6 -9.83 -12.25 16.68
N SER A 7 -8.67 -11.74 16.27
CA SER A 7 -8.18 -11.78 14.86
C SER A 7 -8.31 -13.19 14.24
N ALA A 8 -8.24 -13.32 12.91
CA ALA A 8 -8.25 -14.59 12.19
C ALA A 8 -7.33 -15.66 12.82
N TYR A 9 -6.20 -15.24 13.39
CA TYR A 9 -5.31 -16.09 14.19
C TYR A 9 -6.00 -16.78 15.38
N ILE A 10 -6.72 -16.03 16.22
CA ILE A 10 -7.38 -16.55 17.43
C ILE A 10 -8.49 -17.52 17.05
N TYR A 11 -9.24 -17.24 15.98
CA TYR A 11 -10.25 -18.15 15.48
C TYR A 11 -9.64 -19.48 15.04
N THR A 12 -8.57 -19.45 14.24
CA THR A 12 -7.87 -20.66 13.80
C THR A 12 -7.21 -21.42 14.96
N TYR A 13 -6.70 -20.71 15.96
CA TYR A 13 -6.12 -21.33 17.16
C TYR A 13 -7.15 -22.15 17.93
N VAL A 14 -8.34 -21.59 18.15
CA VAL A 14 -9.42 -22.28 18.87
C VAL A 14 -10.00 -23.44 18.07
N ALA A 15 -10.05 -23.34 16.73
CA ALA A 15 -10.65 -24.36 15.87
C ALA A 15 -9.72 -25.51 15.48
N PHE A 16 -8.46 -25.21 15.13
CA PHE A 16 -7.53 -26.15 14.51
C PHE A 16 -6.22 -26.34 15.30
N GLY A 17 -5.96 -25.54 16.33
CA GLY A 17 -4.76 -25.61 17.15
C GLY A 17 -3.62 -24.70 16.67
N GLU A 18 -2.50 -24.77 17.39
CA GLU A 18 -1.39 -23.81 17.31
C GLU A 18 -0.67 -23.78 15.96
N VAL A 19 -0.43 -24.94 15.34
CA VAL A 19 0.31 -25.04 14.07
C VAL A 19 -0.43 -24.31 12.94
N TYR A 20 -1.74 -24.51 12.84
CA TYR A 20 -2.55 -23.86 11.80
C TYR A 20 -2.71 -22.36 12.09
N ALA A 21 -2.87 -21.97 13.35
CA ALA A 21 -2.91 -20.57 13.74
C ALA A 21 -1.61 -19.85 13.38
N PHE A 22 -0.47 -20.48 13.63
CA PHE A 22 0.85 -19.94 13.29
C PHE A 22 0.97 -19.68 11.78
N CYS A 23 0.58 -20.62 10.93
CA CYS A 23 0.56 -20.43 9.48
C CYS A 23 -0.32 -19.25 9.06
N VAL A 24 -1.52 -19.14 9.64
CA VAL A 24 -2.44 -18.01 9.36
C VAL A 24 -1.84 -16.69 9.84
N GLY A 25 -1.21 -16.65 11.01
CA GLY A 25 -0.54 -15.45 11.54
C GLY A 25 0.55 -14.94 10.60
N TRP A 26 1.42 -15.85 10.12
CA TRP A 26 2.46 -15.49 9.14
C TRP A 26 1.87 -15.02 7.82
N ASN A 27 0.80 -15.66 7.33
CA ASN A 27 0.14 -15.21 6.11
C ASN A 27 -0.44 -13.80 6.25
N LEU A 28 -1.00 -13.43 7.41
CA LEU A 28 -1.49 -12.08 7.67
C LEU A 28 -0.34 -11.05 7.64
N ILE A 29 0.76 -11.34 8.35
CA ILE A 29 1.93 -10.44 8.39
C ILE A 29 2.53 -10.25 7.00
N LEU A 30 2.69 -11.34 6.24
CA LEU A 30 3.20 -11.30 4.87
C LEU A 30 2.24 -10.52 3.94
N GLY A 31 0.93 -10.75 4.08
CA GLY A 31 -0.08 -10.02 3.32
C GLY A 31 -0.01 -8.51 3.57
N TYR A 32 0.06 -8.09 4.84
CA TYR A 32 0.19 -6.67 5.17
C TYR A 32 1.50 -6.06 4.68
N GLY A 33 2.62 -6.77 4.81
CA GLY A 33 3.91 -6.31 4.30
C GLY A 33 3.93 -6.15 2.79
N PHE A 34 3.33 -7.10 2.06
CA PHE A 34 3.20 -7.03 0.61
C PHE A 34 2.34 -5.83 0.18
N THR A 35 1.15 -5.67 0.75
CA THR A 35 0.25 -4.55 0.42
C THR A 35 0.89 -3.19 0.74
N ALA A 36 1.61 -3.08 1.86
CA ALA A 36 2.32 -1.85 2.21
C ALA A 36 3.42 -1.50 1.20
N SER A 37 4.15 -2.51 0.72
CA SER A 37 5.20 -2.34 -0.29
C SER A 37 4.64 -1.86 -1.63
N VAL A 38 3.54 -2.47 -2.08
CA VAL A 38 2.85 -2.07 -3.32
C VAL A 38 2.31 -0.63 -3.21
N ALA A 39 1.72 -0.26 -2.07
CA ALA A 39 1.22 1.09 -1.86
C ALA A 39 2.35 2.13 -1.89
N ALA A 40 3.47 1.86 -1.20
CA ALA A 40 4.61 2.76 -1.21
C ALA A 40 5.22 2.92 -2.60
N ARG A 41 5.22 1.85 -3.41
CA ARG A 41 5.64 1.92 -4.81
C ARG A 41 4.75 2.86 -5.62
N ALA A 42 3.42 2.68 -5.53
CA ALA A 42 2.48 3.54 -6.25
C ALA A 42 2.66 5.02 -5.88
N TRP A 43 2.81 5.32 -4.58
CA TRP A 43 3.08 6.69 -4.12
C TRP A 43 4.40 7.25 -4.65
N ALA A 44 5.46 6.44 -4.69
CA ALA A 44 6.74 6.87 -5.22
C ALA A 44 6.65 7.18 -6.73
N ASP A 45 5.90 6.40 -7.49
CA ASP A 45 5.71 6.67 -8.92
C ASP A 45 4.93 7.99 -9.11
N TYR A 46 3.85 8.24 -8.37
CA TYR A 46 3.11 9.52 -8.43
C TYR A 46 3.95 10.74 -8.04
N VAL A 47 4.70 10.64 -6.94
CA VAL A 47 5.56 11.73 -6.47
C VAL A 47 6.73 11.94 -7.43
N GLY A 48 7.29 10.86 -7.98
CA GLY A 48 8.34 10.90 -8.99
C GLY A 48 7.88 11.67 -10.23
N ASP A 49 6.73 11.30 -10.80
CA ASP A 49 6.14 11.97 -11.95
C ASP A 49 5.86 13.45 -11.69
N PHE A 50 5.35 13.79 -10.50
CA PHE A 50 5.10 15.17 -10.10
C PHE A 50 6.40 15.99 -10.02
N LEU A 51 7.43 15.45 -9.38
CA LEU A 51 8.73 16.12 -9.24
C LEU A 51 9.43 16.31 -10.58
N VAL A 52 9.38 15.32 -11.48
CA VAL A 52 9.92 15.43 -12.83
C VAL A 52 9.22 16.54 -13.61
N LYS A 53 7.89 16.60 -13.57
CA LYS A 53 7.10 17.65 -14.25
C LYS A 53 7.36 19.05 -13.69
N MET A 54 7.66 19.18 -12.40
CA MET A 54 7.87 20.48 -11.75
C MET A 54 9.31 20.99 -11.84
N THR A 55 10.31 20.10 -11.75
CA THR A 55 11.73 20.47 -11.57
C THR A 55 12.63 20.02 -12.71
N GLY A 56 12.15 19.14 -13.60
CA GLY A 56 12.97 18.54 -14.66
C GLY A 56 14.06 17.59 -14.16
N TRP A 57 14.06 17.24 -12.86
CA TRP A 57 15.06 16.36 -12.26
C TRP A 57 14.83 14.90 -12.64
N THR A 58 15.67 14.40 -13.54
CA THR A 58 15.60 13.05 -14.13
C THR A 58 16.28 11.95 -13.29
N TRP A 59 17.03 12.30 -12.24
CA TRP A 59 17.67 11.34 -11.33
C TRP A 59 16.69 10.62 -10.39
N ILE A 60 15.42 11.05 -10.39
CA ILE A 60 14.29 10.45 -9.68
C ILE A 60 13.55 9.44 -10.57
N ILE A 61 13.89 9.37 -11.86
CA ILE A 61 13.21 8.47 -12.80
C ILE A 61 13.42 7.03 -12.33
N PRO A 62 12.37 6.20 -12.34
CA PRO A 62 12.52 4.76 -12.21
C PRO A 62 13.58 4.23 -13.19
N TYR A 63 14.72 3.78 -12.67
CA TYR A 63 15.71 3.09 -13.51
C TYR A 63 15.11 1.73 -13.86
N CYS A 64 14.76 1.54 -15.12
CA CYS A 64 14.54 0.20 -15.67
C CYS A 64 15.91 -0.45 -15.75
N THR A 65 16.22 -1.32 -14.79
CA THR A 65 17.33 -2.26 -14.95
C THR A 65 16.72 -3.50 -15.59
N GLU A 66 17.06 -3.75 -16.85
CA GLU A 66 16.82 -5.07 -17.44
C GLU A 66 17.68 -6.07 -16.67
N VAL A 67 17.07 -6.90 -15.85
CA VAL A 67 17.75 -8.04 -15.24
C VAL A 67 17.31 -9.25 -16.03
N GLN A 68 18.24 -9.87 -16.75
CA GLN A 68 17.99 -11.15 -17.41
C GLN A 68 17.87 -12.22 -16.32
N LEU A 69 16.65 -12.71 -16.10
CA LEU A 69 16.39 -13.86 -15.25
C LEU A 69 15.87 -14.99 -16.14
N PHE A 70 16.59 -16.11 -16.15
CA PHE A 70 16.20 -17.33 -16.89
C PHE A 70 16.00 -17.13 -18.41
N GLY A 71 16.70 -16.17 -19.01
CA GLY A 71 16.64 -15.92 -20.46
C GLY A 71 15.48 -15.05 -20.92
N ASP A 72 14.58 -14.65 -20.02
CA ASP A 72 13.60 -13.59 -20.27
C ASP A 72 14.09 -12.27 -19.67
N SER A 73 13.97 -11.19 -20.44
CA SER A 73 14.16 -9.83 -19.95
C SER A 73 12.94 -9.46 -19.12
N VAL A 74 13.10 -9.49 -17.79
CA VAL A 74 12.08 -8.97 -16.88
C VAL A 74 12.48 -7.55 -16.51
N ASP A 75 11.62 -6.60 -16.85
CA ASP A 75 11.81 -5.19 -16.55
C ASP A 75 11.65 -4.98 -15.03
N TYR A 76 12.78 -4.83 -14.34
CA TYR A 76 12.76 -4.42 -12.93
C TYR A 76 12.94 -2.92 -12.85
N THR A 77 11.85 -2.27 -12.46
CA THR A 77 11.86 -0.84 -12.19
C THR A 77 12.25 -0.61 -10.74
N CYS A 78 13.50 -0.21 -10.47
CA CYS A 78 13.94 0.12 -9.12
C CYS A 78 14.03 1.64 -8.97
N SER A 79 13.13 2.25 -8.19
CA SER A 79 13.18 3.68 -7.89
C SER A 79 13.70 3.89 -6.47
N PRO A 80 14.82 4.62 -6.27
CA PRO A 80 15.34 4.90 -4.93
C PRO A 80 14.34 5.71 -4.08
N LEU A 81 13.44 6.46 -4.72
CA LEU A 81 12.36 7.20 -4.07
C LEU A 81 11.37 6.28 -3.34
N SER A 82 11.10 5.09 -3.86
CA SER A 82 10.20 4.13 -3.18
C SER A 82 10.71 3.69 -1.82
N VAL A 83 12.03 3.50 -1.69
CA VAL A 83 12.67 3.17 -0.41
C VAL A 83 12.50 4.31 0.59
N VAL A 84 12.69 5.55 0.14
CA VAL A 84 12.51 6.75 0.98
C VAL A 84 11.05 6.86 1.47
N VAL A 85 10.07 6.62 0.60
CA VAL A 85 8.64 6.66 0.96
C VAL A 85 8.28 5.56 1.98
N VAL A 86 8.81 4.34 1.83
CA VAL A 86 8.62 3.27 2.83
C VAL A 86 9.24 3.64 4.17
N VAL A 87 10.46 4.17 4.19
CA VAL A 87 11.14 4.57 5.44
C VAL A 87 10.38 5.71 6.12
N LEU A 88 9.94 6.72 5.37
CA LEU A 88 9.16 7.83 5.92
C LEU A 88 7.82 7.36 6.48
N SER A 89 7.08 6.52 5.75
CA SER A 89 5.80 5.99 6.24
C SER A 89 5.99 5.14 7.51
N THR A 90 7.05 4.34 7.58
CA THR A 90 7.43 3.59 8.79
C THR A 90 7.74 4.52 9.97
N LEU A 91 8.51 5.60 9.75
CA LEU A 91 8.82 6.58 10.79
C LEU A 91 7.58 7.32 11.30
N VAL A 92 6.64 7.64 10.42
CA VAL A 92 5.35 8.25 10.78
C VAL A 92 4.53 7.31 11.64
N LEU A 93 4.43 6.03 11.27
CA LEU A 93 3.73 5.01 12.06
C LEU A 93 4.36 4.83 13.45
N LEU A 94 5.68 4.88 13.55
CA LEU A 94 6.41 4.82 14.83
C LEU A 94 6.18 6.07 15.71
N ARG A 95 5.90 7.25 15.11
CA ARG A 95 5.77 8.52 15.84
C ARG A 95 4.45 8.71 16.58
N GLY A 96 3.42 7.92 16.26
CA GLY A 96 2.19 7.92 17.06
C GLY A 96 0.92 7.67 16.26
N ALA A 97 0.43 6.43 16.30
CA ALA A 97 -0.94 6.06 15.91
C ALA A 97 -1.97 6.35 17.02
N LYS A 98 -1.68 7.30 17.94
CA LYS A 98 -2.45 7.48 19.17
C LYS A 98 -3.75 8.27 18.97
N ASP A 99 -3.85 9.06 17.90
CA ASP A 99 -5.06 9.83 17.51
C ASP A 99 -5.82 9.19 16.31
N SER A 100 -5.71 7.86 16.17
CA SER A 100 -6.08 7.13 14.94
C SER A 100 -7.54 7.28 14.49
N SER A 101 -8.50 7.55 15.39
CA SER A 101 -9.92 7.59 15.01
C SER A 101 -10.28 8.78 14.12
N THR A 102 -9.72 9.97 14.37
CA THR A 102 -9.98 11.16 13.55
C THR A 102 -9.22 11.09 12.23
N PHE A 103 -7.95 10.67 12.26
CA PHE A 103 -7.14 10.47 11.07
C PHE A 103 -7.75 9.45 10.10
N ASN A 104 -8.22 8.32 10.62
CA ASN A 104 -8.87 7.29 9.82
C ASN A 104 -10.21 7.81 9.22
N ASN A 105 -10.98 8.58 9.99
CA ASN A 105 -12.22 9.16 9.49
C ASN A 105 -11.96 10.18 8.36
N THR A 106 -10.93 11.01 8.48
CA THR A 106 -10.55 11.95 7.42
C THR A 106 -10.18 11.21 6.13
N ILE A 107 -9.34 10.17 6.21
CA ILE A 107 -8.97 9.35 5.04
C ILE A 107 -10.21 8.72 4.41
N CYS A 108 -11.13 8.20 5.22
CA CYS A 108 -12.38 7.61 4.74
C CYS A 108 -13.22 8.63 3.95
N VAL A 109 -13.41 9.83 4.50
CA VAL A 109 -14.16 10.91 3.84
C VAL A 109 -13.48 11.33 2.53
N THR A 110 -12.15 11.46 2.53
CA THR A 110 -11.39 11.78 1.31
C THR A 110 -11.56 10.70 0.24
N ASN A 111 -11.41 9.42 0.58
CA ASN A 111 -11.60 8.32 -0.36
C ASN A 111 -13.03 8.29 -0.92
N LEU A 112 -14.03 8.51 -0.06
CA LEU A 112 -15.43 8.57 -0.50
C LEU A 112 -15.69 9.76 -1.44
N SER A 113 -15.05 10.91 -1.18
CA SER A 113 -15.17 12.09 -2.05
C SER A 113 -14.55 11.87 -3.43
N ILE A 114 -13.41 11.18 -3.51
CA ILE A 114 -12.76 10.81 -4.78
C ILE A 114 -13.67 9.88 -5.58
N LEU A 115 -14.25 8.87 -4.94
CA LEU A 115 -15.21 7.96 -5.59
C LEU A 115 -16.44 8.72 -6.10
N ALA A 116 -16.99 9.64 -5.33
CA ALA A 116 -18.13 10.45 -5.74
C ALA A 116 -17.80 11.33 -6.97
N LEU A 117 -16.62 11.97 -6.99
CA LEU A 117 -16.15 12.75 -8.14
C LEU A 117 -16.03 11.90 -9.39
N ILE A 118 -15.46 10.69 -9.28
CA ILE A 118 -15.35 9.76 -10.41
C ILE A 118 -16.74 9.42 -10.96
N VAL A 119 -17.70 9.08 -10.10
CA VAL A 119 -19.08 8.76 -10.50
C VAL A 119 -19.74 9.94 -11.20
N ILE A 120 -19.67 11.15 -10.63
CA ILE A 120 -20.25 12.36 -11.24
C ILE A 120 -19.60 12.65 -12.60
N SER A 121 -18.28 12.54 -12.72
CA SER A 121 -17.56 12.75 -13.98
C SER A 121 -17.94 11.71 -15.04
N ALA A 122 -18.21 10.47 -14.64
CA ALA A 122 -18.67 9.40 -15.52
C ALA A 122 -20.07 9.72 -16.07
N PHE A 123 -21.00 10.20 -15.23
CA PHE A 123 -22.32 10.64 -15.69
C PHE A 123 -22.27 11.90 -16.55
N ALA A 124 -21.37 12.85 -16.24
CA ALA A 124 -21.21 14.08 -17.02
C ALA A 124 -20.60 13.82 -18.41
N THR A 125 -19.73 12.82 -18.53
CA THR A 125 -19.11 12.41 -19.81
C THR A 125 -19.98 11.40 -20.57
N GLY A 126 -20.90 10.73 -19.87
CA GLY A 126 -21.93 9.85 -20.43
C GLY A 126 -23.05 10.60 -21.15
N SER A 127 -22.73 11.62 -21.94
CA SER A 127 -23.61 12.17 -22.96
C SER A 127 -23.64 11.22 -24.17
N VAL A 128 -24.40 10.13 -24.02
CA VAL A 128 -25.11 9.47 -25.13
C VAL A 128 -26.60 9.55 -24.86
#